data_AF-A0A5C8DAN7-F1
#
_entry.id   AF-A0A5C8DAN7-F1
#
_cell.length_a   1.000
_cell.length_b   1.000
_cell.length_c   1.000
_cell.angle_alpha   90.00
_cell.angle_beta   90.00
_cell.angle_gamma   90.00
#
_symmetry.space_group_name_H-M   'P 1'
#
loop_
_entity.id
_entity.type
_entity.pdbx_description
1 polymer ?
#
loop_
_entity_poly.entity_id
_entity_poly.type
_entity_poly.pdbx_seq_one_letter_code
_entity_poly.pdbx_strand_id
1 'polypeptide(L)'
;MADEPRKPPLQLAARLRRALGGQAGWSGVAVQILFVAVVVWIGYEIVENARANLQAQRIASGFGFLSNTSGFAVSQALIPYSETDTYARVFLVGLLNTLLVSIVGIVIATVIGVIVALGRLSPNWLLARISGGYVELIRNLPLLFQILFWYLAVLATLPSPRQSISLFGAVFLSNRGLIVPDLVPQKPFGVFVAAIVIGIVASL
;
A
#
# COMPACT_ATOMS: atom_id res chain seq x y z
N MET A 1 -11.68 72.61 15.83
CA MET A 1 -12.64 71.64 15.27
C MET A 1 -11.81 70.57 14.58
N ALA A 2 -11.77 69.36 15.14
CA ALA A 2 -10.89 68.29 14.68
C ALA A 2 -11.53 67.55 13.51
N ASP A 3 -10.81 67.46 12.39
CA ASP A 3 -11.20 66.69 11.21
C ASP A 3 -11.29 65.19 11.57
N GLU A 4 -12.51 64.65 11.47
CA GLU A 4 -12.77 63.23 11.70
C GLU A 4 -12.23 62.41 10.50
N PRO A 5 -11.38 61.39 10.72
CA PRO A 5 -10.77 60.65 9.62
C PRO A 5 -11.82 59.81 8.86
N ARG A 6 -12.03 60.15 7.59
CA ARG A 6 -12.97 59.51 6.67
C ARG A 6 -12.64 58.01 6.52
N LYS A 7 -13.54 57.12 6.97
CA LYS A 7 -13.37 55.66 6.84
C LYS A 7 -13.20 55.27 5.35
N PRO A 8 -12.22 54.40 5.02
CA PRO A 8 -11.99 54.00 3.64
C PRO A 8 -13.20 53.25 3.07
N PRO A 9 -13.57 53.48 1.79
CA PRO A 9 -14.69 52.78 1.18
C PRO A 9 -14.43 51.28 1.16
N LEU A 10 -15.48 50.47 1.36
CA LEU A 10 -15.41 49.01 1.41
C LEU A 10 -14.81 48.42 0.13
N GLN A 11 -13.50 48.13 0.14
CA GLN A 11 -12.74 47.63 -1.01
C GLN A 11 -12.99 46.13 -1.32
N LEU A 12 -13.83 45.45 -0.54
CA LEU A 12 -14.15 44.03 -0.70
C LEU A 12 -14.75 43.73 -2.09
N ALA A 13 -15.71 44.55 -2.53
CA ALA A 13 -16.32 44.40 -3.86
C ALA A 13 -15.31 44.65 -5.00
N ALA A 14 -14.39 45.60 -4.82
CA ALA A 14 -13.34 45.89 -5.79
C ALA A 14 -12.26 44.79 -5.84
N ARG A 15 -11.93 44.18 -4.69
CA ARG A 15 -11.02 43.05 -4.59
C ARG A 15 -11.62 41.77 -5.19
N LEU A 16 -12.90 41.49 -4.92
CA LEU A 16 -13.63 40.37 -5.54
C LEU A 16 -13.71 40.52 -7.05
N ARG A 17 -13.99 41.74 -7.55
CA ARG A 17 -14.03 42.03 -8.98
C ARG A 17 -12.67 41.86 -9.68
N ARG A 18 -11.56 42.22 -9.01
CA ARG A 18 -10.20 42.00 -9.54
C ARG A 18 -9.76 40.53 -9.45
N ALA A 19 -10.11 39.84 -8.36
CA ALA A 19 -9.75 38.45 -8.13
C ALA A 19 -10.49 37.49 -9.07
N LEU A 20 -11.77 37.74 -9.35
CA LEU A 20 -12.59 36.91 -10.26
C LEU A 20 -12.44 37.34 -11.72
N GLY A 21 -12.17 38.63 -12.00
CA GLY A 21 -12.21 39.16 -13.36
C GLY A 21 -10.90 39.09 -14.16
N GLY A 22 -9.73 38.90 -13.51
CA GLY A 22 -8.43 38.99 -14.21
C GLY A 22 -8.32 40.23 -15.13
N GLN A 23 -7.44 40.23 -16.13
CA GLN A 23 -7.41 41.29 -17.17
C GLN A 23 -8.55 41.17 -18.19
N ALA A 24 -9.36 40.11 -18.14
CA ALA A 24 -10.38 39.77 -19.14
C ALA A 24 -11.83 40.14 -18.76
N GLY A 25 -12.06 40.66 -17.55
CA GLY A 25 -13.39 41.08 -17.06
C GLY A 25 -14.39 39.92 -16.91
N TRP A 26 -15.69 40.25 -16.79
CA TRP A 26 -16.78 39.26 -16.68
C TRP A 26 -16.88 38.33 -17.90
N SER A 27 -16.40 38.77 -19.07
CA SER A 27 -16.25 37.96 -20.28
C SER A 27 -15.27 36.80 -20.10
N GLY A 28 -14.16 37.00 -19.37
CA GLY A 28 -13.21 35.92 -19.08
C GLY A 28 -13.81 34.83 -18.20
N VAL A 29 -14.60 35.22 -17.19
CA VAL A 29 -15.33 34.27 -16.34
C VAL A 29 -16.37 33.48 -17.15
N ALA A 30 -17.12 34.15 -18.02
CA ALA A 30 -18.10 33.49 -18.87
C ALA A 30 -17.46 32.46 -19.82
N VAL A 31 -16.32 32.80 -20.42
CA VAL A 31 -15.57 31.88 -21.30
C VAL A 31 -14.99 30.70 -20.52
N GLN A 32 -14.50 30.91 -19.30
CA GLN A 32 -14.01 29.83 -18.45
C GLN A 32 -15.13 28.87 -18.02
N ILE A 33 -16.31 29.40 -17.67
CA ILE A 33 -17.49 28.58 -17.36
C ILE A 33 -17.90 27.77 -18.59
N LEU A 34 -17.95 28.40 -19.77
CA LEU A 34 -18.26 27.71 -21.02
C LEU A 34 -17.24 26.60 -21.32
N PHE A 35 -15.95 26.89 -21.15
CA PHE A 35 -14.89 25.91 -21.34
C PHE A 35 -15.03 24.70 -20.41
N VAL A 36 -15.27 24.94 -19.11
CA VAL A 36 -15.51 23.85 -18.14
C VAL A 36 -16.77 23.07 -18.50
N ALA A 37 -17.84 23.74 -18.90
CA ALA A 37 -19.08 23.08 -19.32
C ALA A 37 -18.85 22.17 -20.55
N VAL A 38 -18.08 22.64 -21.55
CA VAL A 38 -17.70 21.85 -22.73
C VAL A 38 -16.84 20.65 -22.33
N VAL A 39 -15.85 20.84 -21.46
CA VAL A 39 -14.99 19.73 -20.99
C VAL A 39 -15.80 18.68 -20.22
N VAL A 40 -16.70 19.12 -19.34
CA VAL A 40 -17.59 18.22 -18.59
C VAL A 40 -18.54 17.48 -19.53
N TRP A 41 -19.12 18.17 -20.52
CA TRP A 41 -19.98 17.56 -21.52
C TRP A 41 -19.24 16.50 -22.35
N ILE A 42 -18.05 16.82 -22.88
CA ILE A 42 -17.22 15.85 -23.61
C ILE A 42 -16.86 14.66 -22.71
N GLY A 43 -16.48 14.91 -21.46
CA GLY A 43 -16.17 13.84 -20.50
C GLY A 43 -17.37 12.94 -20.21
N TYR A 44 -18.56 13.52 -20.10
CA TYR A 44 -19.81 12.79 -19.92
C TYR A 44 -20.13 11.88 -21.12
N GLU A 45 -20.04 12.41 -22.34
CA GLU A 45 -20.27 11.65 -23.59
C GLU A 45 -19.29 10.47 -23.71
N ILE A 46 -18.01 10.67 -23.40
CA ILE A 46 -16.99 9.60 -23.41
C ILE A 46 -17.36 8.50 -22.41
N VAL A 47 -17.75 8.86 -21.19
CA VAL A 47 -18.10 7.89 -20.14
C VAL A 47 -19.37 7.13 -20.51
N GLU A 48 -20.39 7.81 -21.05
CA GLU A 48 -21.63 7.18 -21.48
C GLU A 48 -21.41 6.23 -22.65
N ASN A 49 -20.65 6.66 -23.66
CA ASN A 49 -20.26 5.83 -24.79
C ASN A 49 -19.47 4.59 -24.34
N ALA A 50 -18.51 4.76 -23.42
CA ALA A 50 -17.74 3.66 -22.86
C ALA A 50 -18.63 2.67 -22.09
N ARG A 51 -19.55 3.16 -21.25
CA ARG A 51 -20.51 2.31 -20.51
C ARG A 51 -21.40 1.52 -21.47
N ALA A 52 -21.94 2.17 -22.51
CA ALA A 52 -22.78 1.52 -23.51
C ALA A 52 -22.02 0.41 -24.27
N ASN A 53 -20.77 0.67 -24.66
CA ASN A 53 -19.92 -0.34 -25.32
C ASN A 53 -19.56 -1.52 -24.39
N LEU A 54 -19.23 -1.24 -23.13
CA LEU A 54 -18.92 -2.29 -22.15
C LEU A 54 -20.14 -3.18 -21.86
N GLN A 55 -21.32 -2.58 -21.74
CA GLN A 55 -22.58 -3.32 -21.57
C GLN A 55 -22.92 -4.16 -22.80
N ALA A 56 -22.74 -3.63 -24.01
CA ALA A 56 -22.93 -4.39 -25.25
C ALA A 56 -22.03 -5.62 -25.34
N GLN A 57 -20.82 -5.54 -24.78
CA GLN A 57 -19.84 -6.65 -24.72
C GLN A 57 -20.01 -7.56 -23.48
N ARG A 58 -21.04 -7.34 -22.64
CA ARG A 58 -21.26 -8.07 -21.38
C ARG A 58 -20.07 -8.06 -20.42
N ILE A 59 -19.22 -7.03 -20.52
CA ILE A 59 -18.11 -6.85 -19.60
C ILE A 59 -18.68 -6.25 -18.31
N ALA A 60 -18.44 -6.90 -17.18
CA ALA A 60 -18.82 -6.39 -15.87
C ALA A 60 -18.09 -5.06 -15.58
N SER A 61 -18.75 -3.95 -15.88
CA SER A 61 -18.23 -2.60 -15.62
C SER A 61 -18.62 -2.12 -14.22
N GLY A 62 -17.73 -1.40 -13.54
CA GLY A 62 -17.98 -0.82 -12.21
C GLY A 62 -17.54 -1.70 -11.05
N PHE A 63 -18.02 -1.40 -9.83
CA PHE A 63 -17.62 -2.07 -8.59
C PHE A 63 -18.53 -3.24 -8.18
N GLY A 64 -19.57 -3.57 -8.96
CA GLY A 64 -20.51 -4.65 -8.62
C GLY A 64 -19.84 -6.02 -8.49
N PHE A 65 -18.72 -6.23 -9.18
CA PHE A 65 -17.93 -7.47 -9.06
C PHE A 65 -17.40 -7.71 -7.64
N LEU A 66 -17.20 -6.65 -6.84
CA LEU A 66 -16.73 -6.76 -5.47
C LEU A 66 -17.71 -7.53 -4.57
N SER A 67 -18.99 -7.56 -4.92
CA SER A 67 -20.04 -8.29 -4.21
C SER A 67 -20.22 -9.73 -4.72
N ASN A 68 -19.59 -10.09 -5.84
CA ASN A 68 -19.67 -11.45 -6.36
C ASN A 68 -18.77 -12.38 -5.54
N THR A 69 -19.16 -13.65 -5.47
CA THR A 69 -18.36 -14.71 -4.84
C THR A 69 -17.05 -14.92 -5.60
N SER A 70 -15.97 -15.07 -4.84
CA SER A 70 -14.61 -15.23 -5.37
C SER A 70 -14.36 -16.61 -5.99
N GLY A 71 -14.78 -17.70 -5.31
CA GLY A 71 -14.73 -19.06 -5.85
C GLY A 71 -13.34 -19.70 -5.92
N PHE A 72 -12.35 -19.17 -5.19
CA PHE A 72 -11.01 -19.76 -5.09
C PHE A 72 -10.45 -19.66 -3.67
N ALA A 73 -9.61 -20.63 -3.29
CA ALA A 73 -8.95 -20.61 -1.98
C ALA A 73 -7.74 -19.67 -1.96
N VAL A 74 -7.50 -19.01 -0.83
CA VAL A 74 -6.30 -18.21 -0.58
C VAL A 74 -5.38 -18.96 0.39
N SER A 75 -4.09 -19.09 0.07
CA SER A 75 -3.14 -19.88 0.86
C SER A 75 -2.84 -19.31 2.24
N GLN A 76 -2.88 -17.99 2.40
CA GLN A 76 -2.65 -17.28 3.66
C GLN A 76 -3.70 -16.20 3.84
N ALA A 77 -4.43 -16.23 4.95
CA ALA A 77 -5.44 -15.23 5.28
C ALA A 77 -5.29 -14.78 6.73
N LEU A 78 -5.06 -13.49 6.94
CA LEU A 78 -4.96 -12.89 8.29
C LEU A 78 -6.35 -12.71 8.94
N ILE A 79 -7.40 -12.72 8.14
CA ILE A 79 -8.80 -12.67 8.58
C ILE A 79 -9.52 -13.92 8.08
N PRO A 80 -10.57 -14.39 8.79
CA PRO A 80 -11.35 -15.53 8.33
C PRO A 80 -11.87 -15.30 6.92
N TYR A 81 -11.61 -16.26 6.02
CA TYR A 81 -11.97 -16.20 4.62
C TYR A 81 -12.34 -17.59 4.10
N SER A 82 -13.38 -17.65 3.27
CA SER A 82 -13.89 -18.83 2.59
C SER A 82 -14.06 -18.56 1.09
N GLU A 83 -14.03 -19.58 0.26
CA GLU A 83 -14.24 -19.49 -1.20
C GLU A 83 -15.62 -18.92 -1.56
N THR A 84 -16.58 -19.01 -0.62
CA THR A 84 -17.93 -18.44 -0.73
C THR A 84 -17.97 -16.93 -0.49
N ASP A 85 -16.91 -16.34 0.06
CA ASP A 85 -16.83 -14.91 0.35
C ASP A 85 -16.65 -14.09 -0.92
N THR A 86 -16.96 -12.79 -0.79
CA THR A 86 -16.96 -11.84 -1.89
C THR A 86 -15.55 -11.43 -2.33
N TYR A 87 -15.41 -10.96 -3.56
CA TYR A 87 -14.15 -10.39 -4.06
C TYR A 87 -13.64 -9.24 -3.18
N ALA A 88 -14.52 -8.39 -2.63
CA ALA A 88 -14.13 -7.35 -1.67
C ALA A 88 -13.35 -7.91 -0.48
N ARG A 89 -13.80 -9.04 0.07
CA ARG A 89 -13.13 -9.69 1.20
C ARG A 89 -11.76 -10.24 0.80
N VAL A 90 -11.65 -10.84 -0.39
CA VAL A 90 -10.35 -11.29 -0.93
C VAL A 90 -9.38 -10.13 -1.12
N PHE A 91 -9.83 -9.00 -1.65
CA PHE A 91 -8.97 -7.82 -1.78
C PHE A 91 -8.48 -7.34 -0.43
N LEU A 92 -9.33 -7.35 0.59
CA LEU A 92 -8.92 -7.01 1.96
C LEU A 92 -7.89 -8.00 2.50
N VAL A 93 -8.08 -9.31 2.29
CA VAL A 93 -7.09 -10.34 2.65
C VAL A 93 -5.76 -10.09 1.94
N GLY A 94 -5.78 -9.83 0.64
CA GLY A 94 -4.59 -9.54 -0.17
C GLY A 94 -3.87 -8.27 0.28
N LEU A 95 -4.63 -7.22 0.62
CA LEU A 95 -4.10 -5.98 1.18
C LEU A 95 -3.40 -6.23 2.52
N LEU A 96 -4.04 -6.98 3.42
CA LEU A 96 -3.47 -7.32 4.73
C LEU A 96 -2.20 -8.17 4.59
N ASN A 97 -2.18 -9.14 3.67
CA ASN A 97 -0.98 -9.90 3.35
C ASN A 97 0.16 -9.00 2.83
N THR A 98 -0.15 -8.07 1.92
CA THR A 98 0.84 -7.14 1.37
C THR A 98 1.41 -6.24 2.46
N LEU A 99 0.56 -5.73 3.36
CA LEU A 99 0.98 -4.93 4.50
C LEU A 99 1.88 -5.75 5.45
N LEU A 100 1.48 -6.97 5.78
CA LEU A 100 2.28 -7.86 6.63
C LEU A 100 3.67 -8.09 6.02
N VAL A 101 3.72 -8.51 4.76
CA VAL A 101 4.99 -8.80 4.06
C VAL A 101 5.83 -7.53 3.93
N SER A 102 5.21 -6.37 3.66
CA SER A 102 5.92 -5.10 3.57
C SER A 102 6.53 -4.67 4.90
N ILE A 103 5.78 -4.78 6.01
CA ILE A 103 6.27 -4.44 7.36
C ILE A 103 7.44 -5.35 7.74
N VAL A 104 7.26 -6.66 7.64
CA VAL A 104 8.31 -7.64 7.95
C VAL A 104 9.53 -7.43 7.04
N GLY A 105 9.30 -7.21 5.75
CA GLY A 105 10.34 -6.93 4.76
C GLY A 105 11.12 -5.66 5.08
N ILE A 106 10.46 -4.56 5.43
CA ILE A 106 11.10 -3.29 5.81
C ILE A 106 11.98 -3.49 7.05
N VAL A 107 11.47 -4.16 8.08
CA VAL A 107 12.24 -4.40 9.32
C VAL A 107 13.50 -5.20 9.02
N ILE A 108 13.37 -6.33 8.32
CA ILE A 108 14.51 -7.20 7.98
C ILE A 108 15.49 -6.47 7.05
N ALA A 109 14.99 -5.81 6.01
CA ALA A 109 15.82 -5.07 5.06
C ALA A 109 16.56 -3.90 5.73
N THR A 110 15.95 -3.24 6.70
CA THR A 110 16.59 -2.16 7.47
C THR A 110 17.74 -2.72 8.31
N VAL A 111 17.51 -3.81 9.04
CA VAL A 111 18.55 -4.45 9.85
C VAL A 111 19.73 -4.90 8.98
N ILE A 112 19.46 -5.66 7.92
CA ILE A 112 20.50 -6.14 7.00
C ILE A 112 21.19 -4.96 6.31
N GLY A 113 20.43 -3.98 5.83
CA GLY A 113 20.94 -2.79 5.15
C GLY A 113 21.87 -1.97 6.03
N VAL A 114 21.52 -1.78 7.31
CA VAL A 114 22.38 -1.10 8.28
C VAL A 114 23.66 -1.89 8.54
N ILE A 115 23.58 -3.21 8.78
CA ILE A 115 24.76 -4.05 9.01
C ILE A 115 25.73 -3.98 7.82
N VAL A 116 25.20 -4.12 6.60
CA VAL A 116 25.99 -4.05 5.37
C VAL A 116 26.55 -2.65 5.14
N ALA A 117 25.79 -1.59 5.43
CA ALA A 117 26.27 -0.22 5.32
C ALA A 117 27.43 0.06 6.28
N LEU A 118 27.34 -0.40 7.53
CA LEU A 118 28.42 -0.32 8.51
C LEU A 118 29.65 -1.12 8.04
N GLY A 119 29.45 -2.32 7.52
CA GLY A 119 30.52 -3.14 6.95
C GLY A 119 31.25 -2.44 5.79
N ARG A 120 30.52 -1.70 4.96
CA ARG A 120 31.09 -0.92 3.84
C ARG A 120 31.90 0.29 4.29
N LEU A 121 31.54 0.91 5.42
CA LEU A 121 32.28 2.03 6.02
C LEU A 121 33.44 1.57 6.93
N SER A 122 33.58 0.26 7.13
CA SER A 122 34.62 -0.29 8.00
C SER A 122 36.02 0.00 7.43
N PRO A 123 37.01 0.34 8.28
CA PRO A 123 38.41 0.42 7.87
C PRO A 123 39.00 -0.94 7.48
N ASN A 124 38.32 -2.05 7.79
CA ASN A 124 38.75 -3.38 7.36
C ASN A 124 38.42 -3.60 5.87
N TRP A 125 39.46 -3.64 5.04
CA TRP A 125 39.37 -3.83 3.58
C TRP A 125 38.53 -5.06 3.18
N LEU A 126 38.69 -6.19 3.88
CA LEU A 126 37.97 -7.42 3.55
C LEU A 126 36.47 -7.24 3.78
N LEU A 127 36.09 -6.69 4.93
CA LEU A 127 34.70 -6.46 5.27
C LEU A 127 34.04 -5.45 4.33
N ALA A 128 34.77 -4.38 3.98
CA ALA A 128 34.29 -3.38 3.04
C ALA A 128 34.08 -3.97 1.64
N ARG A 129 34.98 -4.86 1.18
CA ARG A 129 34.87 -5.50 -0.14
C ARG A 129 33.75 -6.53 -0.19
N ILE A 130 33.58 -7.37 0.84
CA ILE A 130 32.48 -8.33 0.94
C ILE A 130 31.14 -7.60 0.96
N SER A 131 31.02 -6.54 1.77
CA SER A 131 29.80 -5.72 1.85
C SER A 131 29.48 -5.06 0.51
N GLY A 132 30.50 -4.51 -0.18
CA GLY A 132 30.36 -3.97 -1.53
C GLY A 132 29.90 -5.01 -2.54
N GLY A 133 30.50 -6.20 -2.53
CA GLY A 133 30.14 -7.32 -3.41
C GLY A 133 28.70 -7.80 -3.20
N TYR A 134 28.25 -7.90 -1.95
CA TYR A 134 26.84 -8.20 -1.64
C TYR A 134 25.90 -7.16 -2.24
N VAL A 135 26.16 -5.86 -2.04
CA VAL A 135 25.30 -4.78 -2.55
C VAL A 135 25.28 -4.78 -4.07
N GLU A 136 26.44 -4.90 -4.71
CA GLU A 136 26.57 -4.95 -6.18
C GLU A 136 25.80 -6.15 -6.74
N LEU A 137 25.95 -7.35 -6.16
CA LEU A 137 25.23 -8.54 -6.61
C LEU A 137 23.71 -8.35 -6.52
N ILE A 138 23.19 -8.00 -5.34
CA ILE A 138 21.75 -7.93 -5.10
C ILE A 138 21.09 -6.84 -5.94
N ARG A 139 21.78 -5.71 -6.17
CA ARG A 139 21.22 -4.60 -6.97
C ARG A 139 21.32 -4.81 -8.48
N ASN A 140 22.26 -5.63 -8.94
CA ASN A 140 22.47 -5.87 -10.38
C ASN A 140 21.74 -7.14 -10.88
N LEU A 141 21.33 -8.05 -10.00
CA LEU A 141 20.58 -9.24 -10.40
C LEU A 141 19.12 -8.89 -10.79
N PRO A 142 18.65 -9.33 -11.97
CA PRO A 142 17.26 -9.12 -12.39
C PRO A 142 16.27 -9.63 -11.33
N LEU A 143 15.23 -8.85 -11.02
CA LEU A 143 14.22 -9.25 -10.03
C LEU A 143 13.57 -10.60 -10.38
N LEU A 144 13.33 -10.85 -11.67
CA LEU A 144 12.79 -12.12 -12.13
C LEU A 144 13.72 -13.30 -11.81
N PHE A 145 15.04 -13.13 -11.99
CA PHE A 145 16.02 -14.15 -11.60
C PHE A 145 15.94 -14.43 -10.10
N GLN A 146 15.82 -13.39 -9.27
CA GLN A 146 15.70 -13.56 -7.83
C GLN A 146 14.44 -14.36 -7.47
N ILE A 147 13.27 -13.98 -8.03
CA ILE A 147 12.00 -14.68 -7.78
C ILE A 147 12.10 -16.14 -8.20
N LEU A 148 12.64 -16.42 -9.40
CA LEU A 148 12.80 -17.78 -9.91
C LEU A 148 13.80 -18.60 -9.09
N PHE A 149 14.91 -18.01 -8.65
CA PHE A 149 15.88 -18.67 -7.78
C PHE A 149 15.26 -19.06 -6.45
N TRP A 150 14.60 -18.12 -5.75
CA TRP A 150 13.96 -18.41 -4.46
C TRP A 150 12.83 -19.44 -4.60
N TYR A 151 12.07 -19.41 -5.70
CA TYR A 151 11.04 -20.41 -5.93
C TYR A 151 11.61 -21.78 -6.29
N LEU A 152 12.46 -21.88 -7.32
CA LEU A 152 12.90 -23.16 -7.88
C LEU A 152 14.03 -23.81 -7.08
N ALA A 153 15.03 -23.03 -6.64
CA ALA A 153 16.21 -23.58 -5.96
C ALA A 153 15.97 -23.78 -4.46
N VAL A 154 15.15 -22.91 -3.86
CA VAL A 154 14.93 -22.91 -2.40
C VAL A 154 13.57 -23.49 -2.03
N LEU A 155 12.46 -22.95 -2.54
CA LEU A 155 11.14 -23.36 -2.08
C LEU A 155 10.69 -24.72 -2.67
N ALA A 156 10.95 -24.97 -3.95
CA ALA A 156 10.54 -26.19 -4.64
C ALA A 156 11.37 -27.42 -4.22
N THR A 157 12.56 -27.22 -3.65
CA THR A 157 13.39 -28.29 -3.08
C THR A 157 12.97 -28.71 -1.68
N LEU A 158 12.11 -27.92 -1.01
CA LEU A 158 11.53 -28.29 0.27
C LEU A 158 10.47 -29.40 0.12
N PRO A 159 10.29 -30.23 1.15
CA PRO A 159 9.32 -31.32 1.10
C PRO A 159 7.88 -30.83 1.00
N SER A 160 7.01 -31.72 0.52
CA SER A 160 5.58 -31.47 0.47
C SER A 160 5.01 -31.21 1.89
N PRO A 161 3.86 -30.55 2.04
CA PRO A 161 3.32 -30.19 3.35
C PRO A 161 3.02 -31.39 4.25
N ARG A 162 2.78 -32.57 3.66
CA ARG A 162 2.56 -33.83 4.39
C ARG A 162 3.84 -34.41 4.98
N GLN A 163 5.00 -34.00 4.46
CA GLN A 163 6.33 -34.41 4.89
C GLN A 163 7.14 -33.21 5.40
N SER A 164 6.45 -32.20 5.93
CA SER A 164 7.08 -30.96 6.40
C SER A 164 8.14 -31.24 7.46
N ILE A 165 9.24 -30.50 7.41
CA ILE A 165 10.29 -30.56 8.43
C ILE A 165 9.81 -29.81 9.66
N SER A 166 9.73 -30.49 10.80
CA SER A 166 9.43 -29.85 12.08
C SER A 166 10.70 -29.29 12.72
N LEU A 167 10.70 -27.99 12.96
CA LEU A 167 11.70 -27.26 13.71
C LEU A 167 11.17 -27.05 15.13
N PHE A 168 11.86 -27.63 16.11
CA PHE A 168 11.53 -27.51 17.54
C PHE A 168 10.10 -27.96 17.90
N GLY A 169 9.47 -28.80 17.06
CA GLY A 169 8.10 -29.28 17.25
C GLY A 169 7.00 -28.20 17.10
N ALA A 170 7.36 -26.96 16.80
CA ALA A 170 6.44 -25.82 16.76
C ALA A 170 6.37 -25.18 15.37
N VAL A 171 7.49 -25.12 14.66
CA VAL A 171 7.57 -24.47 13.34
C VAL A 171 7.70 -25.53 12.27
N PHE A 172 6.92 -25.42 11.19
CA PHE A 172 6.92 -26.41 10.11
C PHE A 172 7.39 -25.77 8.81
N LEU A 173 8.39 -26.35 8.18
CA LEU A 173 8.95 -25.90 6.91
C LEU A 173 8.54 -26.86 5.78
N SER A 174 7.98 -26.32 4.71
CA SER A 174 7.55 -27.06 3.52
C SER A 174 7.67 -26.23 2.25
N ASN A 175 7.36 -26.82 1.10
CA ASN A 175 7.23 -26.10 -0.17
C ASN A 175 6.07 -25.06 -0.21
N ARG A 176 5.26 -24.96 0.86
CA ARG A 176 4.30 -23.86 1.08
C ARG A 176 4.88 -22.72 1.93
N GLY A 177 6.15 -22.81 2.29
CA GLY A 177 6.85 -21.83 3.12
C GLY A 177 6.97 -22.28 4.58
N LEU A 178 7.14 -21.29 5.45
CA LEU A 178 7.32 -21.46 6.89
C LEU A 178 5.98 -21.25 7.61
N ILE A 179 5.49 -22.28 8.28
CA ILE A 179 4.28 -22.22 9.10
C ILE A 179 4.72 -22.10 10.56
N VAL A 180 4.31 -21.01 11.20
CA VAL A 180 4.56 -20.74 12.61
C VAL A 180 3.26 -20.91 13.42
N PRO A 181 3.34 -21.25 14.72
CA PRO A 181 2.17 -21.31 15.59
C PRO A 181 1.45 -19.97 15.63
N ASP A 182 0.13 -20.01 15.61
CA ASP A 182 -0.68 -18.81 15.76
C ASP A 182 -0.70 -18.34 17.22
N LEU A 183 -0.66 -17.02 17.42
CA LEU A 183 -0.76 -16.40 18.73
C LEU A 183 -2.23 -16.26 19.09
N VAL A 184 -2.81 -17.28 19.72
CA VAL A 184 -4.22 -17.25 20.13
C VAL A 184 -4.39 -16.40 21.40
N PRO A 185 -5.02 -15.21 21.33
CA PRO A 185 -5.20 -14.37 22.50
C PRO A 185 -6.18 -15.03 23.48
N GLN A 186 -5.72 -15.25 24.71
CA GLN A 186 -6.54 -15.75 25.81
C GLN A 186 -7.33 -14.60 26.46
N LYS A 187 -8.34 -14.91 27.29
CA LYS A 187 -9.20 -13.91 27.97
C LYS A 187 -8.45 -12.71 28.60
N PRO A 188 -7.27 -12.85 29.25
CA PRO A 188 -6.55 -11.70 29.83
C PRO A 188 -5.63 -10.94 28.85
N PHE A 189 -5.62 -11.24 27.55
CA PHE A 189 -4.69 -10.61 26.59
C PHE A 189 -4.78 -9.08 26.57
N GLY A 190 -5.97 -8.50 26.74
CA GLY A 190 -6.15 -7.04 26.83
C GLY A 190 -5.45 -6.42 28.04
N VAL A 191 -5.44 -7.11 29.19
CA VAL A 191 -4.75 -6.65 30.41
C VAL A 191 -3.24 -6.70 30.22
N PHE A 192 -2.74 -7.75 29.55
CA PHE A 192 -1.32 -7.88 29.21
C PHE A 192 -0.84 -6.76 28.29
N VAL A 193 -1.58 -6.45 27.22
CA VAL A 193 -1.24 -5.35 26.31
C VAL A 193 -1.27 -4.00 27.05
N ALA A 194 -2.29 -3.75 27.87
CA ALA A 194 -2.38 -2.54 28.67
C ALA A 194 -1.19 -2.39 29.63
N ALA A 195 -0.76 -3.48 30.29
CA ALA A 195 0.40 -3.48 31.16
C ALA A 195 1.70 -3.16 30.42
N ILE A 196 1.90 -3.70 29.21
CA ILE A 196 3.07 -3.35 28.37
C ILE A 196 3.06 -1.87 28.01
N VAL A 197 1.92 -1.34 27.56
CA VAL A 197 1.82 0.07 27.17
C VAL A 197 2.09 0.99 28.37
N ILE A 198 1.50 0.69 29.54
CA ILE A 198 1.77 1.42 30.77
C ILE A 198 3.25 1.34 31.14
N GLY A 199 3.87 0.16 31.03
CA GLY A 199 5.29 -0.02 31.29
C GLY A 199 6.18 0.80 30.37
N ILE A 200 5.89 0.85 29.07
CA ILE A 200 6.64 1.66 28.10
C ILE A 200 6.46 3.15 28.42
N VAL A 201 5.22 3.60 28.66
CA VAL A 201 4.93 5.00 29.00
C VAL A 201 5.60 5.42 30.31
N ALA A 202 5.63 4.54 31.31
CA ALA A 202 6.30 4.80 32.58
C ALA A 202 7.84 4.75 32.50
N SER A 203 8.40 4.16 31.42
CA SER A 203 9.86 4.08 31.19
C SER A 203 10.42 5.24 30.38
N LEU A 204 9.54 6.05 29.77
CA LEU A 204 9.87 7.28 29.04
C LEU A 204 9.85 8.48 29.99
#